data_AF-A0A2S8FVK6-F1
#
_entry.id   AF-A0A2S8FVK6-F1
#
_cell.length_a   1.000
_cell.length_b   1.000
_cell.length_c   1.000
_cell.angle_alpha   90.00
_cell.angle_beta   90.00
_cell.angle_gamma   90.00
#
_symmetry.space_group_name_H-M   'P 1'
#
loop_
_entity.id
_entity.type
_entity.pdbx_description
1 polymer ?
#
loop_
_entity_poly.entity_id
_entity_poly.type
_entity_poly.pdbx_seq_one_letter_code
_entity_poly.pdbx_strand_id
1 'polypeptide(L)' 'MSNQRGKHEWQQTALLASILINANRDPKKRPISPDEINPYVKSKQSSGGLRICKQNQAVLKKLFTERAKHAIGIE' A
#
# COMPACT_ATOMS: atom_id res chain seq x y z
N MET A 1 -7.86 -19.32 -17.38
CA MET A 1 -7.89 -18.19 -18.36
C MET A 1 -8.11 -16.84 -17.68
N SER A 2 -9.12 -16.64 -16.83
CA SER A 2 -9.44 -15.34 -16.19
C SER A 2 -8.27 -14.69 -15.42
N ASN A 3 -7.52 -15.47 -14.63
CA ASN A 3 -6.38 -14.95 -13.85
C ASN A 3 -5.18 -14.48 -14.69
N GLN A 4 -4.98 -15.00 -15.90
CA GLN A 4 -3.86 -14.56 -16.75
C GLN A 4 -4.17 -13.22 -17.42
N ARG A 5 -5.42 -13.02 -17.84
CA ARG A 5 -5.86 -11.76 -18.42
C ARG A 5 -5.76 -10.61 -17.41
N GLY A 6 -6.24 -10.83 -16.18
CA GLY A 6 -6.12 -9.83 -15.12
C GLY A 6 -4.66 -9.47 -14.79
N LYS A 7 -3.74 -10.44 -14.80
CA LYS A 7 -2.30 -10.17 -14.63
C LYS A 7 -1.73 -9.32 -15.75
N HIS A 8 -2.08 -9.60 -17.00
CA HIS A 8 -1.62 -8.84 -18.15
C HIS A 8 -2.14 -7.40 -18.16
N GLU A 9 -3.45 -7.22 -17.91
CA GLU A 9 -4.07 -5.89 -17.78
C GLU A 9 -3.36 -5.06 -16.71
N TRP A 10 -3.12 -5.65 -15.53
CA TRP A 10 -2.38 -4.96 -14.47
C TRP A 10 -0.93 -4.66 -14.79
N GLN A 11 -0.24 -5.52 -15.57
CA GLN A 11 1.13 -5.22 -16.03
C GLN A 11 1.14 -3.97 -16.92
N GLN A 12 0.17 -3.85 -17.83
CA GLN A 12 0.03 -2.68 -18.70
C GLN A 12 -0.32 -1.43 -17.90
N THR A 13 -1.29 -1.52 -16.98
CA THR A 13 -1.68 -0.41 -16.11
C THR A 13 -0.51 0.06 -15.24
N ALA A 14 0.24 -0.87 -14.65
CA ALA A 14 1.39 -0.54 -13.80
C ALA A 14 2.50 0.14 -14.61
N LEU A 15 2.74 -0.27 -15.85
CA LEU A 15 3.69 0.39 -16.75
C LEU A 15 3.30 1.85 -17.00
N LEU A 16 2.06 2.10 -17.40
CA LEU A 16 1.56 3.46 -17.66
C LEU A 16 1.59 4.33 -16.40
N ALA A 17 1.18 3.78 -15.26
CA ALA A 17 1.23 4.49 -13.98
C ALA A 17 2.68 4.87 -13.61
N SER A 18 3.63 3.96 -13.80
CA SER A 18 5.05 4.25 -13.50
C SER A 18 5.62 5.39 -14.35
N ILE A 19 5.25 5.46 -15.63
CA ILE A 19 5.66 6.54 -16.54
C ILE A 19 5.08 7.88 -16.08
N LEU A 20 3.77 7.93 -15.80
CA LEU A 20 3.10 9.14 -15.33
C LEU A 20 3.70 9.65 -14.03
N ILE A 21 3.96 8.75 -13.07
CA ILE A 21 4.56 9.12 -11.79
C ILE A 21 5.99 9.64 -12.01
N ASN A 22 6.82 8.94 -12.77
CA ASN A 22 8.21 9.32 -12.98
C ASN A 22 8.35 10.62 -13.79
N ALA A 23 7.42 10.89 -14.72
CA ALA A 23 7.39 12.14 -15.47
C ALA A 23 7.11 13.37 -14.57
N ASN A 24 6.34 13.19 -13.50
CA ASN A 24 5.97 14.27 -12.56
C ASN A 24 6.82 14.27 -11.28
N ARG A 25 7.75 13.32 -11.12
CA ARG A 25 8.58 13.17 -9.93
C ARG A 25 9.90 13.91 -10.11
N ASP A 26 10.45 14.40 -9.00
CA ASP A 26 11.79 14.99 -8.97
C ASP A 26 12.84 14.02 -9.55
N PRO A 27 13.61 14.42 -10.59
CA PRO A 27 14.57 13.55 -11.26
C PRO A 27 15.73 13.09 -10.36
N LYS A 28 15.96 13.75 -9.22
CA LYS A 28 16.97 13.33 -8.23
C LYS A 28 16.53 12.12 -7.41
N LYS A 29 15.23 11.79 -7.40
CA LYS A 29 14.69 10.65 -6.67
C LYS A 29 14.75 9.39 -7.54
N ARG A 30 14.95 8.23 -6.91
CA ARG A 30 14.93 6.93 -7.59
C ARG A 30 13.62 6.77 -8.41
N PRO A 31 13.71 6.39 -9.70
CA PRO A 31 12.54 6.04 -10.50
C PRO A 31 11.77 4.88 -9.89
N ILE A 32 10.45 4.95 -9.94
CA ILE A 32 9.57 3.85 -9.53
C ILE A 32 9.49 2.84 -10.68
N SER A 33 9.69 1.56 -10.37
CA SER A 33 9.47 0.46 -11.32
C SER A 33 7.98 0.10 -11.40
N PRO A 34 7.46 -0.33 -12.57
CA PRO A 34 6.09 -0.89 -12.68
C PRO A 34 5.80 -1.98 -11.64
N ASP A 35 6.80 -2.79 -11.31
CA ASP A 35 6.70 -3.89 -10.35
C ASP A 35 6.39 -3.45 -8.92
N GLU A 36 6.70 -2.19 -8.55
CA GLU A 36 6.37 -1.63 -7.24
C GLU A 36 4.89 -1.25 -7.12
N ILE A 37 4.19 -1.13 -8.25
CA ILE A 37 2.78 -0.75 -8.34
C ILE A 37 1.90 -1.98 -8.62
N ASN A 38 2.42 -2.97 -9.33
CA ASN A 38 1.66 -4.15 -9.73
C ASN A 38 1.34 -5.07 -8.53
N PRO A 39 0.05 -5.29 -8.17
CA PRO A 39 -0.34 -6.12 -7.02
C PRO A 39 -0.02 -7.61 -7.20
N TYR A 40 0.20 -8.08 -8.43
CA TYR A 40 0.56 -9.47 -8.71
C TYR A 40 2.06 -9.73 -8.56
N VAL A 41 2.88 -8.68 -8.46
CA VAL A 41 4.30 -8.81 -8.17
C VAL A 41 4.46 -8.88 -6.66
N LYS A 42 5.06 -9.98 -6.18
CA LYS A 42 5.43 -10.12 -4.77
C LYS A 42 6.60 -9.19 -4.49
N SER A 43 6.31 -7.97 -4.03
CA SER A 43 7.38 -7.10 -3.54
C SER A 43 8.03 -7.73 -2.30
N LYS A 44 9.35 -7.58 -2.18
CA LYS A 44 10.03 -7.90 -0.92
C LYS A 44 9.40 -7.00 0.14
N GLN A 45 8.80 -7.60 1.17
CA GLN A 45 8.28 -6.84 2.31
C GLN A 45 9.38 -5.90 2.78
N SER A 46 9.07 -4.59 2.87
CA SER A 46 10.02 -3.62 3.40
C SER A 46 10.47 -4.12 4.77
N SER A 47 11.78 -4.32 4.94
CA SER A 47 12.37 -4.76 6.22
C SER A 47 12.10 -3.77 7.35
N GLY A 48 11.67 -2.54 7.03
CA GLY A 48 11.24 -1.51 7.99
C GLY A 48 9.73 -1.47 8.28
N GLY A 49 8.92 -2.37 7.71
CA GLY A 49 7.50 -2.44 8.02
C GLY A 49 7.25 -2.91 9.45
N LEU A 50 6.47 -2.16 10.24
CA LEU A 50 6.06 -2.59 11.57
C LEU A 50 5.19 -3.84 11.46
N ARG A 51 5.70 -4.98 11.94
CA ARG A 51 4.93 -6.23 11.97
C ARG A 51 3.78 -6.09 12.96
N ILE A 52 2.55 -6.05 12.45
CA ILE A 52 1.36 -5.94 13.30
C ILE A 52 1.02 -7.33 13.87
N CYS A 53 1.46 -7.58 15.10
CA CYS A 53 1.08 -8.78 15.87
C CYS A 53 -0.29 -8.61 16.54
N LYS A 54 -0.93 -9.70 17.01
CA LYS A 54 -2.24 -9.65 17.70
C LYS A 54 -2.24 -8.67 18.88
N GLN A 55 -1.12 -8.58 19.61
CA GLN A 55 -0.94 -7.62 20.70
C GLN A 55 -0.99 -6.16 20.19
N ASN A 56 -0.31 -5.85 19.08
CA ASN A 56 -0.32 -4.51 18.47
C ASN A 56 -1.72 -4.14 17.97
N GLN A 57 -2.47 -5.09 17.40
CA GLN A 57 -3.85 -4.85 16.96
C GLN A 57 -4.78 -4.48 18.13
N ALA A 58 -4.63 -5.14 19.29
CA ALA A 58 -5.46 -4.84 20.46
C ALA A 58 -5.21 -3.43 21.00
N VAL A 59 -3.94 -3.01 21.07
CA VAL A 59 -3.54 -1.66 21.49
C VAL A 59 -4.07 -0.61 20.52
N LEU A 60 -3.90 -0.82 19.22
CA LEU A 60 -4.39 0.11 18.19
C LEU A 60 -5.91 0.22 18.22
N LYS A 61 -6.64 -0.91 18.33
CA LYS A 61 -8.09 -0.90 18.46
C LYS A 61 -8.53 -0.06 19.66
N LYS A 62 -7.97 -0.34 20.85
CA LYS A 62 -8.29 0.41 22.08
C LYS A 62 -8.04 1.91 21.89
N LEU A 63 -6.87 2.30 21.37
CA LEU A 63 -6.53 3.71 21.13
C LEU A 63 -7.53 4.41 20.20
N PHE A 64 -7.89 3.79 19.09
CA PHE A 64 -8.77 4.42 18.09
C PHE A 64 -10.26 4.36 18.47
N THR A 65 -10.72 3.30 19.15
CA THR A 65 -12.12 3.23 19.60
C THR A 65 -12.41 4.12 20.80
N GLU A 66 -11.48 4.24 21.75
CA GLU A 66 -11.65 5.11 22.92
C GLU A 66 -11.62 6.59 22.51
N ARG A 67 -10.78 6.94 21.54
CA ARG A 67 -10.74 8.31 20.99
C ARG A 67 -12.01 8.65 20.18
N ALA A 68 -12.62 7.66 19.51
CA ALA A 68 -13.89 7.83 18.83
C ALA A 68 -15.06 8.02 19.81
N LYS A 69 -15.08 7.29 20.94
CA LYS A 69 -16.08 7.50 22.01
C LYS A 69 -15.99 8.88 22.65
N HIS A 70 -14.77 9.33 22.97
CA HIS A 70 -14.54 10.67 23.52
C HIS A 70 -14.89 11.78 22.52
N ALA A 71 -14.75 11.55 21.22
CA ALA A 71 -15.16 12.51 20.18
C ALA A 71 -16.69 12.58 19.99
N ILE A 72 -17.42 11.54 20.37
CA ILE A 72 -18.89 11.43 20.25
C ILE A 72 -19.59 11.79 21.58
N GLY A 73 -18.84 11.98 22.67
CA GLY A 73 -19.40 12.44 23.97
C GLY A 73 -20.23 11.39 24.69
N ILE A 74 -19.92 10.11 24.48
CA ILE A 74 -20.54 9.01 25.22
C ILE A 74 -19.46 8.47 26.15
N GLU A 75 -19.56 8.81 27.44
CA GLU A 75 -18.82 8.15 28.52
C GLU A 75 -19.25 6.69 28.68
#